data_AF-A0A5R8KGA8-F1
#
_entry.id   AF-A0A5R8KGA8-F1
#
_cell.length_a   1.000
_cell.length_b   1.000
_cell.length_c   1.000
_cell.angle_alpha   90.00
_cell.angle_beta   90.00
_cell.angle_gamma   90.00
#
_symmetry.space_group_name_H-M   'P 1'
#
loop_
_entity.id
_entity.type
_entity.pdbx_description
1 polymer ?
#
loop_
_entity_poly.entity_id
_entity_poly.type
_entity_poly.pdbx_seq_one_letter_code
_entity_poly.pdbx_strand_id
1 'polypeptide(L)'
;MIKKSKTDGHEAADSSQTTFRDNAQINQKIDDYIQKNPKHWQYIQAMPRQRMERAMVLHEVQKNERQQKLENGILRKLERDPELKKTYENLVKDLPEDQREKAMVSIASRTMRDIAARQSRKERTQGAVTV
;
A
#
# COMPACT_ATOMS: atom_id res chain seq x y z
N MET A 1 -8.78 21.36 -54.89
CA MET A 1 -7.43 21.15 -55.47
C MET A 1 -6.43 20.98 -54.33
N ILE A 2 -5.62 19.92 -54.44
CA ILE A 2 -4.25 19.72 -53.91
C ILE A 2 -4.07 19.48 -52.39
N LYS A 3 -3.28 18.44 -52.13
CA LYS A 3 -2.96 17.74 -50.86
C LYS A 3 -1.54 18.09 -50.37
N LYS A 4 -1.30 17.80 -49.07
CA LYS A 4 -0.01 17.45 -48.38
C LYS A 4 0.93 18.63 -48.09
N SER A 5 1.63 18.72 -46.95
CA SER A 5 2.43 17.73 -46.19
C SER A 5 2.55 18.11 -44.70
N LYS A 6 2.28 17.22 -43.74
CA LYS A 6 3.24 16.38 -42.98
C LYS A 6 4.55 17.09 -42.59
N THR A 7 4.66 17.44 -41.31
CA THR A 7 5.92 17.47 -40.55
C THR A 7 5.64 16.87 -39.18
N ASP A 8 6.12 15.65 -38.99
CA ASP A 8 6.33 15.07 -37.67
C ASP A 8 7.46 15.84 -37.00
N GLY A 9 7.17 16.50 -35.89
CA GLY A 9 8.16 17.00 -34.94
C GLY A 9 7.98 16.22 -33.65
N HIS A 10 8.72 15.13 -33.51
CA HIS A 10 8.84 14.37 -32.26
C HIS A 10 9.66 15.21 -31.29
N GLU A 11 9.00 16.15 -30.59
CA GLU A 11 9.65 16.93 -29.54
C GLU A 11 9.42 16.23 -28.20
N ALA A 12 10.54 15.99 -27.55
CA ALA A 12 10.75 15.16 -26.37
C ALA A 12 9.64 15.30 -25.32
N ALA A 13 9.26 14.17 -24.73
CA ALA A 13 8.43 14.10 -23.54
C ALA A 13 8.95 15.10 -22.50
N ASP A 14 8.21 16.19 -22.36
CA ASP A 14 8.39 17.20 -21.34
C ASP A 14 8.47 16.49 -20.00
N SER A 15 9.56 16.70 -19.27
CA SER A 15 9.77 16.17 -17.94
C SER A 15 8.66 16.69 -17.05
N SER A 16 7.56 15.94 -16.96
CA SER A 16 6.42 16.28 -16.12
C SER A 16 6.94 16.38 -14.69
N GLN A 17 7.20 17.61 -14.24
CA GLN A 17 7.44 17.90 -12.84
C GLN A 17 6.19 17.43 -12.10
N THR A 18 6.28 16.25 -11.48
CA THR A 18 5.22 15.73 -10.63
C THR A 18 4.98 16.75 -9.54
N THR A 19 3.90 17.52 -9.65
CA THR A 19 3.51 18.48 -8.62
C THR A 19 3.17 17.69 -7.36
N PHE A 20 3.90 17.93 -6.28
CA PHE A 20 3.62 17.29 -4.99
C PHE A 20 2.23 17.73 -4.51
N ARG A 21 1.34 16.76 -4.25
CA ARG A 21 0.00 17.05 -3.71
C ARG A 21 0.12 17.49 -2.26
N ASP A 22 -0.49 18.62 -1.94
CA ASP A 22 -0.54 19.15 -0.59
C ASP A 22 -1.83 18.73 0.13
N ASN A 23 -1.74 18.44 1.43
CA ASN A 23 -2.88 18.09 2.27
C ASN A 23 -2.72 18.70 3.68
N ALA A 24 -3.51 19.73 3.95
CA ALA A 24 -3.46 20.48 5.22
C ALA A 24 -3.62 19.60 6.47
N GLN A 25 -4.48 18.58 6.43
CA GLN A 25 -4.68 17.68 7.58
C GLN A 25 -3.45 16.80 7.83
N ILE A 26 -2.72 16.43 6.78
CA ILE A 26 -1.48 15.66 6.91
C ILE A 26 -0.36 16.57 7.41
N ASN A 27 -0.25 17.79 6.88
CA ASN A 27 0.75 18.76 7.35
C ASN A 27 0.58 19.06 8.83
N GLN A 28 -0.65 19.30 9.29
CA GLN A 28 -0.90 19.53 10.71
C GLN A 28 -0.49 18.33 11.58
N LYS A 29 -0.72 17.08 11.12
CA LYS A 29 -0.23 15.89 11.83
C LYS A 29 1.30 15.81 11.87
N ILE A 30 1.97 16.24 10.80
CA ILE A 30 3.42 16.32 10.74
C ILE A 30 3.91 17.37 11.74
N ASP A 31 3.31 18.56 11.75
CA ASP A 31 3.66 19.65 12.66
C ASP A 31 3.46 19.23 14.13
N ASP A 32 2.32 18.61 14.45
CA ASP A 32 2.05 18.05 15.78
C ASP A 32 3.11 17.03 16.19
N TYR A 33 3.53 16.16 15.26
CA TYR A 33 4.55 15.15 15.52
C TYR A 33 5.92 15.80 15.75
N ILE A 34 6.30 16.80 14.96
CA ILE A 34 7.55 17.55 15.11
C ILE A 34 7.58 18.25 16.46
N GLN A 35 6.51 18.93 16.85
CA GLN A 35 6.40 19.62 18.13
C GLN A 35 6.54 18.66 19.32
N LYS A 36 5.94 17.46 19.23
CA LYS A 36 6.01 16.43 20.27
C LYS A 36 7.36 15.70 20.32
N ASN A 37 8.15 15.73 19.24
CA ASN A 37 9.37 14.93 19.10
C ASN A 37 10.59 15.78 18.65
N PRO A 38 10.98 16.84 19.40
CA PRO A 38 12.02 17.77 18.97
C PRO A 38 13.39 17.11 18.77
N LYS A 39 13.75 16.11 19.58
CA LYS A 39 15.02 15.35 19.43
C LYS A 39 15.05 14.54 18.12
N HIS A 40 13.93 13.93 17.75
CA HIS A 40 13.84 13.16 16.52
C HIS A 40 13.88 14.08 15.30
N TRP A 41 13.21 15.23 15.38
CA TRP A 41 13.27 16.26 14.35
C TRP A 41 14.69 16.78 14.13
N GLN A 42 15.43 17.10 15.20
CA GLN A 42 16.83 17.50 15.12
C GLN A 42 17.72 16.43 14.45
N TYR A 43 17.51 15.16 14.80
CA TYR A 43 18.22 14.05 14.15
C TYR A 43 17.92 13.97 12.64
N ILE A 44 16.65 14.18 12.25
CA ILE A 44 16.26 14.21 10.83
C ILE A 44 16.92 15.39 10.11
N GLN A 45 16.90 16.59 10.70
CA GLN A 45 17.52 17.78 10.12
C GLN A 45 19.05 17.65 9.97
N ALA A 46 19.70 16.90 10.86
CA ALA A 46 21.14 16.66 10.80
C ALA A 46 21.54 15.56 9.80
N MET A 47 20.59 14.80 9.23
CA MET A 47 20.92 13.73 8.29
C MET A 47 21.32 14.28 6.91
N PRO A 48 22.40 13.74 6.30
CA PRO A 48 22.72 14.04 4.91
C PRO A 48 21.59 13.62 3.97
N ARG A 49 21.37 14.41 2.91
CA ARG A 49 20.31 14.16 1.91
C ARG A 49 20.33 12.72 1.37
N GLN A 50 21.50 12.22 0.99
CA GLN A 50 21.65 10.84 0.49
C GLN A 50 21.16 9.79 1.50
N ARG A 51 21.35 10.03 2.81
CA ARG A 51 20.87 9.14 3.86
C ARG A 51 19.35 9.18 3.98
N MET A 52 18.74 10.35 3.84
CA MET A 52 17.28 10.49 3.82
C MET A 52 16.66 9.78 2.61
N GLU A 53 17.24 9.92 1.43
CA GLU A 53 16.79 9.24 0.20
C GLU A 53 16.83 7.72 0.37
N ARG A 54 17.94 7.18 0.91
CA ARG A 54 18.04 5.73 1.21
C ARG A 54 17.06 5.27 2.28
N ALA A 55 16.78 6.10 3.30
CA ALA A 55 15.78 5.77 4.31
C ALA A 55 14.37 5.71 3.72
N MET A 56 14.02 6.61 2.79
CA MET A 56 12.76 6.55 2.06
C MET A 56 12.65 5.29 1.21
N VAL A 57 13.71 4.94 0.47
CA VAL A 57 13.75 3.68 -0.31
C VAL A 57 13.62 2.47 0.61
N LEU A 58 14.33 2.43 1.74
CA LEU A 58 14.23 1.36 2.72
C LEU A 58 12.79 1.19 3.24
N HIS A 59 12.10 2.30 3.52
CA HIS A 59 10.70 2.24 3.95
C HIS A 59 9.80 1.57 2.90
N GLU A 60 10.02 1.86 1.61
CA GLU A 60 9.27 1.22 0.52
C GLU A 60 9.64 -0.26 0.37
N VAL A 61 10.92 -0.63 0.49
CA VAL A 61 11.37 -2.03 0.50
C VAL A 61 10.67 -2.80 1.63
N GLN A 62 10.71 -2.27 2.86
CA GLN A 62 10.08 -2.91 4.01
C GLN A 62 8.56 -3.02 3.86
N LYS A 63 7.91 -2.01 3.26
CA LYS A 63 6.47 -2.05 2.96
C LYS A 63 6.18 -3.20 1.99
N ASN A 64 6.98 -3.36 0.94
CA ASN A 64 6.84 -4.45 -0.02
C ASN A 64 7.08 -5.82 0.62
N GLU A 65 8.12 -5.96 1.45
CA GLU A 65 8.39 -7.20 2.19
C GLU A 65 7.24 -7.58 3.13
N ARG A 66 6.66 -6.60 3.85
CA ARG A 66 5.48 -6.85 4.70
C ARG A 66 4.29 -7.31 3.88
N GLN A 67 4.06 -6.70 2.71
CA GLN A 67 2.98 -7.09 1.81
C GLN A 67 3.18 -8.53 1.30
N GLN A 68 4.37 -8.86 0.79
CA GLN A 68 4.71 -10.20 0.32
C GLN A 68 4.58 -11.25 1.43
N LYS A 69 5.04 -10.93 2.65
CA LYS A 69 4.91 -11.84 3.80
C LYS A 69 3.44 -12.14 4.13
N LEU A 70 2.58 -11.13 4.05
CA LEU A 70 1.14 -11.30 4.26
C LEU A 70 0.50 -12.14 3.16
N GLU A 71 0.82 -11.86 1.89
CA GLU A 71 0.35 -12.60 0.72
C GLU A 71 0.74 -14.08 0.80
N ASN A 72 2.02 -14.37 1.04
CA ASN A 72 2.54 -15.73 1.23
C ASN A 72 1.90 -16.43 2.43
N GLY A 73 1.64 -15.69 3.51
CA GLY A 73 0.93 -16.21 4.66
C GLY A 73 -0.51 -16.64 4.34
N ILE A 74 -1.18 -15.94 3.43
CA ILE A 74 -2.54 -16.26 3.00
C ILE A 74 -2.55 -17.43 2.03
N LEU A 75 -1.64 -17.47 1.06
CA LEU A 75 -1.48 -18.62 0.17
C LEU A 75 -1.30 -19.91 0.97
N ARG A 76 -0.41 -19.91 1.96
CA ARG A 76 -0.22 -21.06 2.87
C ARG A 76 -1.47 -21.43 3.67
N LYS A 77 -2.35 -20.47 3.99
CA LYS A 77 -3.63 -20.77 4.67
C LYS A 77 -4.62 -21.39 3.71
N LEU A 78 -4.72 -20.89 2.48
CA LEU A 78 -5.56 -21.44 1.44
C LEU A 78 -5.11 -22.87 1.07
N GLU A 79 -3.80 -23.13 1.00
CA GLU A 79 -3.29 -24.48 0.73
C GLU A 79 -3.64 -25.50 1.83
N ARG A 80 -3.75 -25.06 3.09
CA ARG A 80 -4.13 -25.93 4.21
C ARG A 80 -5.63 -26.22 4.27
N ASP A 81 -6.45 -25.34 3.69
CA ASP A 81 -7.90 -25.44 3.68
C ASP A 81 -8.40 -25.50 2.23
N PRO A 82 -8.52 -26.72 1.66
CA PRO A 82 -8.89 -26.91 0.26
C PRO A 82 -10.32 -26.45 -0.03
N GLU A 83 -11.22 -26.46 0.95
CA GLU A 83 -12.58 -25.96 0.80
C GLU A 83 -12.55 -24.43 0.63
N LEU A 84 -11.83 -23.74 1.52
CA LEU A 84 -11.65 -22.30 1.44
C LEU A 84 -10.96 -21.89 0.13
N LYS A 85 -9.91 -22.62 -0.30
CA LYS A 85 -9.24 -22.39 -1.59
C LYS A 85 -10.23 -22.44 -2.75
N LYS A 86 -11.04 -23.50 -2.81
CA LYS A 86 -12.05 -23.69 -3.87
C LYS A 86 -13.10 -22.58 -3.90
N THR A 87 -13.51 -22.05 -2.74
CA THR A 87 -14.44 -20.92 -2.71
C THR A 87 -13.87 -19.66 -3.35
N TYR A 88 -12.60 -19.33 -3.09
CA TYR A 88 -11.96 -18.18 -3.72
C TYR A 88 -11.62 -18.42 -5.19
N GLU A 89 -11.21 -19.64 -5.57
CA GLU A 89 -11.01 -20.01 -6.98
C GLU A 89 -12.28 -19.81 -7.80
N ASN A 90 -13.43 -20.23 -7.28
CA ASN A 90 -14.72 -20.00 -7.93
C ASN A 90 -15.05 -18.52 -8.09
N LEU A 91 -14.58 -17.67 -7.16
CA LEU A 91 -14.82 -16.22 -7.19
C LEU A 91 -13.95 -15.51 -8.23
N VAL A 92 -12.80 -16.08 -8.59
CA VAL A 92 -11.87 -15.51 -9.58
C VAL A 92 -11.88 -16.23 -10.92
N LYS A 93 -12.75 -17.23 -11.12
CA LYS A 93 -12.79 -18.07 -12.33
C LYS A 93 -12.95 -17.26 -13.63
N ASP A 94 -13.63 -16.11 -13.57
CA ASP A 94 -13.93 -15.27 -14.73
C ASP A 94 -12.78 -14.28 -15.04
N LEU A 95 -11.74 -14.23 -14.21
CA LEU A 95 -10.56 -13.41 -14.46
C LEU A 95 -9.54 -14.12 -15.37
N PRO A 96 -8.72 -13.36 -16.11
CA PRO A 96 -7.53 -13.88 -16.79
C PRO A 96 -6.59 -14.63 -15.85
N GLU A 97 -5.98 -15.73 -16.31
CA GLU A 97 -5.19 -16.64 -15.48
C GLU A 97 -4.01 -15.96 -14.77
N ASP A 98 -3.37 -14.99 -15.43
CA ASP A 98 -2.32 -14.14 -14.89
C ASP A 98 -2.75 -13.30 -13.68
N GLN A 99 -4.06 -13.07 -13.52
CA GLN A 99 -4.63 -12.25 -12.45
C GLN A 99 -5.36 -13.06 -11.39
N ARG A 100 -5.68 -14.34 -11.65
CA ARG A 100 -6.50 -15.17 -10.75
C ARG A 100 -5.88 -15.32 -9.37
N GLU A 101 -4.62 -15.69 -9.29
CA GLU A 101 -3.93 -15.90 -8.01
C GLU A 101 -3.85 -14.59 -7.21
N LYS A 102 -3.44 -13.51 -7.87
CA LYS A 102 -3.34 -12.19 -7.24
C LYS A 102 -4.70 -11.68 -6.74
N ALA A 103 -5.76 -11.86 -7.53
CA ALA A 103 -7.11 -11.51 -7.14
C ALA A 103 -7.60 -12.36 -5.97
N MET A 104 -7.35 -13.67 -5.99
CA MET A 104 -7.69 -14.60 -4.92
C MET A 104 -7.02 -14.18 -3.60
N VAL A 105 -5.71 -13.92 -3.63
CA VAL A 105 -4.96 -13.47 -2.46
C VAL A 105 -5.44 -12.12 -1.97
N SER A 106 -5.73 -11.17 -2.87
CA SER A 106 -6.23 -9.83 -2.52
C SER A 106 -7.59 -9.89 -1.81
N ILE A 107 -8.52 -10.68 -2.35
CA ILE A 107 -9.86 -10.86 -1.78
C ILE A 107 -9.74 -11.54 -0.41
N ALA A 108 -9.00 -12.66 -0.32
CA ALA A 108 -8.76 -13.35 0.94
C ALA A 108 -8.08 -12.44 1.99
N SER A 109 -7.10 -11.62 1.56
CA SER A 109 -6.42 -10.63 2.42
C SER A 109 -7.37 -9.60 3.01
N ARG A 110 -8.32 -9.13 2.21
CA ARG A 110 -9.32 -8.13 2.66
C ARG A 110 -10.30 -8.78 3.63
N THR A 111 -10.86 -9.94 3.27
CA THR A 111 -11.80 -10.68 4.12
C THR A 111 -11.19 -11.01 5.49
N MET A 112 -9.95 -11.53 5.52
CA MET A 112 -9.28 -11.85 6.79
C MET A 112 -8.99 -10.61 7.65
N ARG A 113 -8.61 -9.48 7.04
CA ARG A 113 -8.40 -8.22 7.77
C ARG A 113 -9.69 -7.68 8.35
N ASP A 114 -10.78 -7.72 7.60
CA ASP A 114 -12.09 -7.24 8.05
C ASP A 114 -12.62 -8.09 9.21
N ILE A 115 -12.44 -9.41 9.16
CA ILE A 115 -12.79 -10.31 10.26
C ILE A 115 -11.95 -9.99 11.51
N ALA A 116 -10.62 -9.87 11.37
CA ALA A 116 -9.73 -9.55 12.49
C ALA A 116 -10.02 -8.17 13.11
N ALA A 117 -10.32 -7.17 12.27
CA ALA A 117 -10.71 -5.83 12.73
C ALA A 117 -12.05 -5.85 13.50
N ARG A 118 -13.00 -6.68 13.08
CA ARG A 118 -14.27 -6.88 13.80
C ARG A 118 -14.06 -7.59 15.14
N GLN A 119 -13.19 -8.60 15.20
CA GLN A 119 -12.87 -9.34 16.43
C GLN A 119 -12.21 -8.43 17.48
N SER A 120 -11.16 -7.68 17.09
CA SER A 120 -10.48 -6.73 17.98
C SER A 120 -11.38 -5.61 18.49
N ARG A 121 -12.38 -5.19 17.71
CA ARG A 121 -13.41 -4.23 18.16
C ARG A 121 -14.30 -4.85 19.23
N LYS A 122 -14.74 -6.10 19.04
CA LYS A 122 -15.59 -6.82 19.98
C LYS A 122 -14.91 -7.02 21.34
N GLU A 123 -13.62 -7.36 21.35
CA GLU A 123 -12.81 -7.52 22.57
C GLU A 123 -12.64 -6.20 23.33
N ARG A 124 -12.39 -5.08 22.64
CA ARG A 124 -12.31 -3.75 23.27
C ARG A 124 -13.62 -3.29 23.90
N THR A 125 -14.76 -3.58 23.28
CA THR A 125 -16.07 -3.26 23.87
C THR A 125 -16.46 -4.17 25.03
N GLN A 126 -15.96 -5.41 25.09
CA GLN A 126 -16.23 -6.32 26.21
C GLN A 126 -15.34 -6.05 27.42
N GLY A 127 -14.10 -5.56 27.22
CA GLY A 127 -13.23 -5.13 28.32
C GLY A 127 -13.62 -3.79 28.97
N ALA A 128 -14.43 -2.96 28.29
CA ALA A 128 -14.87 -1.66 28.80
C ALA A 128 -16.14 -1.71 29.68
N VAL A 129 -16.80 -2.87 29.77
CA VAL A 129 -18.02 -3.06 30.60
C VAL A 129 -17.69 -3.67 31.97
N THR A 130 -16.42 -3.95 32.25
CA THR A 130 -15.94 -4.51 33.52
C THR A 130 -14.90 -3.60 34.17
N VAL A 131 -15.25 -2.34 34.43
CA VAL A 131 -14.54 -1.45 35.39
C VAL A 131 -15.58 -0.59 36.11
#